data_AF-A0A965AJU3-F1
#
_entry.id   AF-A0A965AJU3-F1
#
_cell.length_a   1.000
_cell.length_b   1.000
_cell.length_c   1.000
_cell.angle_alpha   90.00
_cell.angle_beta   90.00
_cell.angle_gamma   90.00
#
_symmetry.space_group_name_H-M   'P 1'
#
loop_
_entity.id
_entity.type
_entity.pdbx_description
1 polymer ?
#
loop_
_entity_poly.entity_id
_entity_poly.type
_entity_poly.pdbx_seq_one_letter_code
_entity_poly.pdbx_strand_id
1 'polypeptide(L)'
;MFATRLVLLAACLGLPGCASLGRPDWAEPGPVAKQQRRAVRFDPYLQDDIAPAALRLSIMDGARPRDFADPVPEVNRSRWWAPMR
;
A
#
# COMPACT_ATOMS: atom_id res chain seq x y z
N MET A 1 19.53 26.85 -25.71
CA MET A 1 19.94 26.28 -24.41
C MET A 1 18.80 26.14 -23.40
N PHE A 2 17.82 27.06 -23.33
CA PHE A 2 16.67 26.94 -22.41
C PHE A 2 15.69 25.82 -22.78
N ALA A 3 15.39 25.64 -24.07
CA ALA A 3 14.49 24.59 -24.54
C ALA A 3 14.97 23.17 -24.19
N THR A 4 16.29 22.93 -24.27
CA THR A 4 16.90 21.64 -23.95
C THR A 4 16.74 21.26 -22.47
N ARG A 5 16.81 22.26 -21.58
CA ARG A 5 16.59 22.08 -20.13
C ARG A 5 15.12 21.80 -19.81
N LEU A 6 14.19 22.46 -20.48
CA LEU A 6 12.75 22.24 -20.35
C LEU A 6 12.33 20.83 -20.79
N VAL A 7 12.89 20.35 -21.91
CA VAL A 7 12.63 19.00 -22.44
C VAL A 7 13.12 17.92 -21.48
N LEU A 8 14.32 18.09 -20.89
CA LEU A 8 14.85 17.16 -19.89
C LEU A 8 13.98 17.12 -18.61
N LEU A 9 13.48 18.27 -18.17
CA LEU A 9 12.64 18.36 -16.96
C LEU A 9 11.27 17.72 -17.18
N ALA A 10 10.67 17.92 -18.36
CA ALA A 10 9.40 17.28 -18.74
C ALA A 10 9.55 15.75 -18.89
N ALA A 11 10.68 15.27 -19.40
CA ALA A 11 10.95 13.84 -19.52
C ALA A 11 11.03 13.13 -18.15
N CYS A 12 11.56 13.80 -17.11
CA CYS A 12 11.62 13.25 -15.75
C CYS A 12 10.23 13.13 -15.09
N LEU A 13 9.30 14.03 -15.40
CA LEU A 13 7.94 14.03 -14.85
C LEU A 13 7.04 12.94 -15.48
N GLY A 14 7.40 12.45 -16.66
CA GLY A 14 6.63 11.46 -17.42
C GLY A 14 7.01 10.00 -17.17
N LEU A 15 8.05 9.73 -16.36
CA LEU A 15 8.47 8.35 -16.07
C LEU A 15 7.38 7.63 -15.23
N PRO A 16 6.79 6.53 -15.71
CA PRO A 16 5.68 5.83 -15.03
C PRO A 16 6.10 5.07 -13.77
N GLY A 17 7.22 5.41 -13.14
CA GLY A 17 7.74 4.72 -11.95
C GLY A 17 6.78 4.73 -10.75
N CYS A 18 5.91 5.74 -10.65
CA CYS A 18 4.88 5.83 -9.60
C CYS A 18 3.53 5.18 -10.00
N ALA A 19 3.45 4.50 -11.15
CA ALA A 19 2.25 3.75 -11.54
C ALA A 19 2.07 2.46 -10.72
N SER A 20 3.17 1.86 -10.24
CA SER A 20 3.13 0.67 -9.39
C SER A 20 3.01 0.98 -7.89
N LEU A 21 3.33 2.21 -7.46
CA LEU A 21 3.06 2.65 -6.10
C LEU A 21 1.54 2.74 -5.90
N GLY A 22 1.02 2.04 -4.89
CA GLY A 22 -0.40 2.00 -4.54
C GLY A 22 -0.94 3.37 -4.14
N ARG A 23 -1.26 4.22 -5.12
CA ARG A 23 -1.83 5.54 -4.91
C ARG A 23 -3.35 5.49 -4.71
N PRO A 24 -3.90 6.25 -3.75
CA PRO A 24 -5.34 6.41 -3.63
C PRO A 24 -5.88 7.12 -4.88
N ASP A 25 -7.07 6.70 -5.31
CA ASP A 25 -7.82 7.45 -6.30
C ASP A 25 -8.58 8.55 -5.54
N TRP A 26 -8.21 9.80 -5.77
CA TRP A 26 -8.79 10.94 -5.07
C TRP A 26 -10.17 11.33 -5.61
N ALA A 27 -10.45 11.02 -6.88
CA ALA A 27 -11.71 11.37 -7.53
C ALA A 27 -12.76 10.26 -7.32
N GLU A 28 -12.34 8.99 -7.41
CA GLU A 28 -13.24 7.85 -7.29
C GLU A 28 -12.62 6.71 -6.48
N PRO A 29 -12.51 6.86 -5.14
CA PRO A 29 -11.84 5.89 -4.27
C PRO A 29 -12.57 4.53 -4.21
N GLY A 30 -13.82 4.47 -4.67
CA GLY A 30 -14.66 3.26 -4.70
C GLY A 30 -15.16 2.82 -3.31
N PRO A 31 -15.73 1.61 -3.20
CA PRO A 31 -16.33 1.12 -1.96
C PRO A 31 -15.31 0.89 -0.85
N VAL A 32 -15.74 1.02 0.41
CA VAL A 32 -14.90 0.80 1.62
C VAL A 32 -14.16 -0.53 1.58
N ALA A 33 -14.82 -1.62 1.17
CA ALA A 33 -14.17 -2.93 1.07
C ALA A 33 -12.99 -2.97 0.09
N LYS A 34 -13.07 -2.22 -1.03
CA LYS A 34 -11.97 -2.09 -2.00
C LYS A 34 -10.82 -1.28 -1.41
N GLN A 35 -11.13 -0.23 -0.65
CA GLN A 35 -10.13 0.61 0.02
C GLN A 35 -9.39 -0.18 1.10
N GLN A 36 -10.10 -0.92 1.96
CA GLN A 36 -9.51 -1.80 2.96
C GLN A 36 -8.60 -2.86 2.32
N ARG A 37 -9.03 -3.47 1.21
CA ARG A 37 -8.19 -4.42 0.44
C ARG A 37 -6.89 -3.81 -0.04
N ARG A 38 -6.91 -2.57 -0.51
CA ARG A 38 -5.70 -1.84 -0.92
C ARG A 38 -4.82 -1.50 0.28
N ALA A 39 -5.41 -1.04 1.38
CA ALA A 39 -4.68 -0.68 2.60
C ALA A 39 -3.84 -1.86 3.12
N VAL A 40 -4.40 -3.07 3.18
CA VAL A 40 -3.66 -4.26 3.64
C VAL A 40 -2.65 -4.75 2.60
N ARG A 41 -2.94 -4.61 1.28
CA ARG A 41 -2.01 -5.05 0.23
C ARG A 41 -0.72 -4.26 0.24
N PHE A 42 -0.82 -2.95 0.45
CA PHE A 42 0.32 -2.03 0.46
C PHE A 42 0.72 -1.64 1.89
N ASP A 43 0.38 -2.50 2.86
CA ASP A 43 0.68 -2.28 4.26
C ASP A 43 2.20 -2.41 4.50
N PRO A 44 2.87 -1.37 5.03
CA PRO A 44 4.29 -1.45 5.34
C PRO A 44 4.60 -2.32 6.57
N TYR A 45 3.59 -2.65 7.39
CA TYR A 45 3.76 -3.37 8.64
C TYR A 45 3.87 -4.90 8.45
N LEU A 46 4.69 -5.52 9.29
CA LEU A 46 4.94 -6.97 9.28
C LEU A 46 3.67 -7.75 9.62
N GLN A 47 3.54 -8.93 9.01
CA GLN A 47 2.47 -9.87 9.31
C GLN A 47 2.76 -10.69 10.58
N ASP A 48 1.71 -11.21 11.19
CA ASP A 48 1.76 -11.94 12.46
C ASP A 48 2.27 -13.40 12.36
N ASP A 49 2.55 -13.87 11.16
CA ASP A 49 3.09 -15.19 10.85
C ASP A 49 4.59 -15.21 10.49
N ILE A 50 5.21 -14.05 10.21
CA ILE A 50 6.61 -13.97 9.76
C ILE A 50 7.63 -14.36 10.86
N ALA A 51 7.37 -14.02 12.12
CA ALA A 51 8.30 -14.29 13.23
C ALA A 51 7.57 -14.36 14.59
N PRO A 52 8.17 -14.92 15.65
CA PRO A 52 7.68 -14.74 17.00
C PRO A 52 7.55 -13.25 17.37
N ALA A 53 6.56 -12.89 18.17
CA ALA A 53 6.28 -11.49 18.55
C ALA A 53 7.52 -10.76 19.12
N ALA A 54 8.37 -11.46 19.88
CA ALA A 54 9.61 -10.91 20.44
C ALA A 54 10.66 -10.50 19.40
N LEU A 55 10.55 -11.01 18.16
CA LEU A 55 11.43 -10.70 17.03
C LEU A 55 10.78 -9.77 16.02
N ARG A 56 9.52 -9.39 16.21
CA ARG A 56 8.90 -8.32 15.42
C ARG A 56 9.50 -7.00 15.86
N LEU A 57 9.99 -6.24 14.88
CA LEU A 57 10.58 -4.93 15.12
C LEU A 57 9.52 -4.01 15.76
N SER A 58 9.66 -3.70 17.06
CA SER A 58 8.70 -2.84 17.77
C SER A 58 8.75 -1.37 17.36
N ILE A 59 9.66 -0.99 16.45
CA ILE A 59 9.72 0.36 15.89
C ILE A 59 8.44 0.78 15.15
N MET A 60 7.54 -0.16 14.89
CA MET A 60 6.25 0.10 14.25
C MET A 60 5.05 0.04 15.20
N ASP A 61 5.25 -0.34 16.46
CA ASP A 61 4.17 -0.45 17.44
C ASP A 61 3.61 0.94 17.75
N GLY A 62 2.29 1.11 17.58
CA GLY A 62 1.59 2.38 17.78
C GLY A 62 1.64 3.36 16.59
N ALA A 63 2.41 3.07 15.53
CA ALA A 63 2.40 3.87 14.30
C ALA A 63 1.20 3.53 13.38
N ARG A 64 0.59 2.36 13.60
CA ARG A 64 -0.55 1.87 12.83
C ARG A 64 -1.86 2.51 13.31
N PRO A 65 -2.79 2.85 12.40
CA PRO A 65 -4.12 3.29 12.81
C PRO A 65 -4.82 2.23 13.68
N ARG A 66 -5.61 2.69 14.66
CA ARG A 66 -6.25 1.82 15.66
C ARG A 66 -7.01 0.64 15.07
N ASP A 67 -7.79 0.87 14.02
CA ASP A 67 -8.64 -0.16 13.38
C ASP A 67 -7.82 -1.19 12.57
N PHE A 68 -6.53 -0.93 12.39
CA PHE A 68 -5.59 -1.78 11.67
C PHE A 68 -4.45 -2.25 12.56
N ALA A 69 -4.52 -2.03 13.89
CA ALA A 69 -3.46 -2.39 14.82
C ALA A 69 -3.03 -3.85 14.63
N ASP A 70 -4.01 -4.75 14.49
CA ASP A 70 -3.79 -6.16 14.20
C ASP A 70 -3.87 -6.43 12.69
N PRO A 71 -2.91 -7.18 12.11
CA PRO A 71 -2.97 -7.56 10.71
C PRO A 71 -4.15 -8.50 10.44
N VAL A 72 -4.70 -8.43 9.22
CA VAL A 72 -5.79 -9.31 8.81
C VAL A 72 -5.30 -10.77 8.80
N PRO A 73 -6.02 -11.72 9.41
CA PRO A 73 -5.64 -13.12 9.42
C PRO A 73 -5.42 -13.69 8.01
N GLU A 74 -4.42 -14.56 7.87
CA GLU A 74 -4.00 -15.08 6.56
C GLU A 74 -5.13 -15.73 5.76
N VAL A 75 -6.01 -16.46 6.45
CA VAL A 75 -7.17 -17.13 5.85
C VAL A 75 -8.14 -16.13 5.21
N ASN A 76 -8.29 -14.95 5.82
CA ASN A 76 -9.15 -13.90 5.28
C ASN A 76 -8.45 -13.14 4.15
N ARG A 77 -7.17 -12.81 4.34
CA ARG A 77 -6.32 -12.07 3.39
C ARG A 77 -6.17 -12.81 2.07
N SER A 78 -5.92 -14.12 2.11
CA SER A 78 -5.80 -14.99 0.92
C SER A 78 -7.08 -15.01 0.09
N ARG A 79 -8.26 -14.95 0.73
CA ARG A 79 -9.57 -14.93 0.05
C ARG A 79 -9.89 -13.61 -0.64
N TRP A 80 -9.18 -12.52 -0.36
CA TRP A 80 -9.45 -11.21 -0.97
C TRP A 80 -9.13 -11.16 -2.46
N TRP A 81 -8.32 -12.11 -2.93
CA TRP A 81 -7.92 -12.26 -4.32
C TRP A 81 -8.79 -13.28 -5.07
N ALA A 82 -9.63 -14.02 -4.36
CA ALA A 82 -10.63 -14.86 -4.98
C ALA A 82 -11.71 -13.98 -5.64
N PRO A 83 -12.25 -14.38 -6.81
CA PRO A 83 -13.42 -13.73 -7.38
C PRO A 83 -14.54 -13.75 -6.33
N MET A 84 -15.12 -12.59 -6.00
CA MET A 84 -16.39 -12.56 -5.28
C MET A 84 -17.43 -13.21 -6.21
N ARG A 85 -18.03 -14.32 -5.79
CA ARG A 85 -19.22 -14.87 -6.46
C ARG A 85 -20.44 -14.03 -6.14
#